data_AF-A0A3M1Q291-F1
#
_entry.id   AF-A0A3M1Q291-F1
#
_cell.length_a   1.000
_cell.length_b   1.000
_cell.length_c   1.000
_cell.angle_alpha   90.00
_cell.angle_beta   90.00
_cell.angle_gamma   90.00
#
_symmetry.space_group_name_H-M   'P 1'
#
loop_
_entity.id
_entity.type
_entity.pdbx_description
1 polymer ?
#
loop_
_entity_poly.entity_id
_entity_poly.type
_entity_poly.pdbx_seq_one_letter_code
_entity_poly.pdbx_strand_id
1 'polypeptide(L)'
;GGWPGVPAIRSSHAGLVVPRLLVRGEEARGWFGELATTPLGAGLPATPVFRAGWTDDRRDDRSLLVEAFREPVTDSVLSWIGLDDPGAPGAWGRVVRLGVRGALRRRVAGRWTVTAGMRAARLSGHGVASNDEIAASLEAQRPLPMPRSWWAVAGPELRVMRYARNLGRFTRGHGGYFSPQRYLWAGIGASAGRAPGPRLVVQARAALGWEAHRQEASPFLPLAPDGRMHPAGVRSGAAGTLEVRAVWRLAGRWQLGAAAAWRRSGDWTEQGATLTLRYVLGARAAVFPFDLPDAPL
;
A
#
# COMPACT_ATOMS: atom_id res chain seq x y z
N GLY A 1 -15.45 9.34 25.50
CA GLY A 1 -14.66 9.47 26.73
C GLY A 1 -13.20 9.39 26.36
N GLY A 2 -12.50 10.53 26.41
CA GLY A 2 -11.05 10.58 26.18
C GLY A 2 -10.31 10.00 27.38
N TRP A 3 -9.32 9.16 27.12
CA TRP A 3 -8.39 8.71 28.14
C TRP A 3 -7.51 9.90 28.57
N PRO A 4 -7.39 10.20 29.87
CA PRO A 4 -6.46 11.24 30.32
C PRO A 4 -5.02 10.71 30.28
N GLY A 5 -4.10 11.51 29.76
CA GLY A 5 -2.73 11.56 30.27
C GLY A 5 -1.64 10.66 29.67
N VAL A 6 -1.82 10.03 28.50
CA VAL A 6 -0.65 9.46 27.79
C VAL A 6 -0.07 10.58 26.91
N PRO A 7 1.15 11.08 27.18
CA PRO A 7 1.78 12.04 26.28
C PRO A 7 1.83 11.43 24.89
N ALA A 8 1.41 12.20 23.88
CA ALA A 8 1.58 11.77 22.50
C ALA A 8 3.07 11.48 22.29
N ILE A 9 3.39 10.23 21.93
CA ILE A 9 4.76 9.85 21.58
C ILE A 9 5.10 10.62 20.29
N ARG A 10 5.69 11.80 20.45
CA ARG A 10 6.25 12.57 19.33
C ARG A 10 7.62 11.97 19.02
N SER A 11 7.61 10.93 18.21
CA SER A 11 8.84 10.37 17.64
C SER A 11 9.07 10.99 16.26
N SER A 12 10.04 11.89 16.15
CA SER A 12 10.59 12.30 14.84
C SER A 12 11.86 11.50 14.57
N HIS A 13 12.01 11.04 13.33
CA HIS A 13 13.21 10.34 12.87
C HIS A 13 13.74 11.05 11.62
N ALA A 14 15.06 11.18 11.51
CA ALA A 14 15.74 11.78 10.37
C ALA A 14 16.93 10.90 9.96
N GLY A 15 17.40 11.03 8.72
CA GLY A 15 18.59 10.31 8.24
C GLY A 15 18.34 8.83 7.90
N LEU A 16 17.10 8.43 7.66
CA LEU A 16 16.74 7.07 7.29
C LEU A 16 17.14 6.76 5.84
N VAL A 17 17.83 5.63 5.63
CA VAL A 17 18.29 5.20 4.29
C VAL A 17 17.67 3.85 3.93
N VAL A 18 17.10 3.76 2.73
CA VAL A 18 16.49 2.53 2.18
C VAL A 18 17.22 2.15 0.88
N PRO A 19 18.27 1.32 0.94
CA PRO A 19 18.90 0.78 -0.27
C PRO A 19 17.93 -0.16 -0.98
N ARG A 20 17.88 -0.08 -2.32
CA ARG A 20 16.98 -0.87 -3.17
C ARG A 20 17.65 -1.22 -4.49
N LEU A 21 17.52 -2.48 -4.87
CA LEU A 21 17.91 -3.02 -6.17
C LEU A 21 16.65 -3.59 -6.85
N LEU A 22 16.37 -3.15 -8.06
CA LEU A 22 15.24 -3.63 -8.87
C LEU A 22 15.75 -4.18 -10.19
N VAL A 23 15.27 -5.36 -10.55
CA VAL A 23 15.48 -6.01 -11.84
C VAL A 23 14.13 -6.40 -12.41
N ARG A 24 13.90 -6.11 -13.69
CA ARG A 24 12.63 -6.39 -14.37
C ARG A 24 12.87 -6.70 -15.84
N GLY A 25 12.23 -7.76 -16.34
CA GLY A 25 12.16 -8.05 -17.77
C GLY A 25 11.16 -7.13 -18.49
N GLU A 26 11.51 -6.62 -19.66
CA GLU A 26 10.67 -5.73 -20.49
C GLU A 26 9.86 -6.51 -21.54
N GLU A 27 9.22 -7.60 -21.12
CA GLU A 27 8.45 -8.48 -22.01
C GLU A 27 6.97 -8.54 -21.62
N ALA A 28 6.10 -8.94 -22.57
CA ALA A 28 4.69 -9.18 -22.29
C ALA A 28 4.48 -10.30 -21.24
N ARG A 29 5.46 -11.21 -21.15
CA ARG A 29 5.64 -12.14 -20.05
C ARG A 29 6.97 -11.83 -19.39
N GLY A 30 6.94 -11.40 -18.15
CA GLY A 30 8.15 -10.92 -17.49
C GLY A 30 8.21 -11.39 -16.06
N TRP A 31 9.42 -11.67 -15.61
CA TRP A 31 9.72 -11.74 -14.19
C TRP A 31 10.19 -10.37 -13.70
N PHE A 32 10.03 -10.14 -12.41
CA PHE A 32 10.65 -9.02 -11.72
C PHE A 32 11.17 -9.48 -10.35
N GLY A 33 12.20 -8.81 -9.89
CA GLY A 33 12.82 -9.04 -8.59
C GLY A 33 13.26 -7.71 -8.00
N GLU A 34 12.93 -7.48 -6.74
CA GLU A 34 13.35 -6.33 -5.96
C GLU A 34 13.92 -6.84 -4.64
N LEU A 35 15.09 -6.34 -4.26
CA LEU A 35 15.70 -6.54 -2.96
C LEU A 35 15.96 -5.18 -2.32
N ALA A 36 15.54 -5.01 -1.08
CA ALA A 36 15.74 -3.78 -0.32
C ALA A 36 15.94 -4.11 1.17
N THR A 37 16.01 -3.09 2.01
CA THR A 37 15.95 -3.25 3.47
C THR A 37 14.83 -2.39 4.06
N THR A 38 14.40 -2.69 5.28
CA THR A 38 13.77 -1.66 6.12
C THR A 38 14.77 -0.51 6.34
N PRO A 39 14.31 0.69 6.75
CA PRO A 39 15.21 1.82 6.95
C PRO A 39 16.41 1.51 7.84
N LEU A 40 17.60 1.87 7.36
CA LEU A 40 18.83 1.97 8.15
C LEU A 40 18.78 3.25 9.00
N GLY A 41 19.41 3.25 10.18
CA GLY A 41 19.41 4.40 11.10
C GLY A 41 18.13 4.55 11.95
N ALA A 42 17.30 3.51 11.99
CA ALA A 42 16.14 3.39 12.85
C ALA A 42 16.48 2.83 14.24
N GLY A 43 15.53 2.90 15.19
CA GLY A 43 15.70 2.35 16.55
C GLY A 43 15.87 0.82 16.61
N LEU A 44 15.40 0.08 15.60
CA LEU A 44 15.65 -1.36 15.46
C LEU A 44 16.58 -1.66 14.28
N PRO A 45 17.44 -2.71 14.38
CA PRO A 45 18.29 -3.13 13.27
C PRO A 45 17.47 -3.43 12.01
N ALA A 46 17.96 -2.95 10.88
CA ALA A 46 17.31 -3.14 9.59
C ALA A 46 17.22 -4.62 9.22
N THR A 47 16.23 -4.97 8.38
CA THR A 47 15.98 -6.33 7.94
C THR A 47 15.73 -6.37 6.42
N PRO A 48 16.16 -7.43 5.71
CA PRO A 48 16.04 -7.50 4.24
C PRO A 48 14.60 -7.73 3.79
N VAL A 49 14.09 -6.89 2.91
CA VAL A 49 12.74 -6.99 2.31
C VAL A 49 12.89 -7.31 0.82
N PHE A 50 11.90 -7.97 0.23
CA PHE A 50 11.98 -8.38 -1.17
C PHE A 50 10.62 -8.42 -1.84
N ARG A 51 10.62 -8.37 -3.16
CA ARG A 51 9.49 -8.72 -4.01
C ARG A 51 9.99 -9.52 -5.19
N ALA A 52 9.34 -10.61 -5.51
CA ALA A 52 9.66 -11.40 -6.69
C ALA A 52 8.37 -11.91 -7.29
N GLY A 53 8.22 -11.76 -8.60
CA GLY A 53 6.97 -12.12 -9.23
C GLY A 53 7.08 -12.30 -10.72
N TRP A 54 5.96 -12.69 -11.28
CA TRP A 54 5.77 -12.93 -12.69
C TRP A 54 4.47 -12.28 -13.16
N THR A 55 4.54 -11.68 -14.34
CA THR A 55 3.40 -11.05 -15.01
C THR A 55 3.23 -11.62 -16.41
N ASP A 56 1.99 -11.89 -16.82
CA ASP A 56 1.60 -12.22 -18.20
C ASP A 56 0.51 -11.25 -18.62
N ASP A 57 0.84 -10.29 -19.47
CA ASP A 57 -0.09 -9.31 -20.02
C ASP A 57 -0.41 -9.65 -21.47
N ARG A 58 -1.45 -10.48 -21.67
CA ARG A 58 -2.02 -10.72 -23.00
C ARG A 58 -2.87 -9.51 -23.34
N ARG A 59 -2.25 -8.59 -24.09
CA ARG A 59 -2.66 -7.19 -24.35
C ARG A 59 -4.14 -6.94 -24.71
N ASP A 60 -4.95 -7.95 -25.01
CA ASP A 60 -6.35 -7.78 -25.44
C ASP A 60 -7.43 -8.48 -24.59
N ASP A 61 -7.09 -9.47 -23.75
CA ASP A 61 -8.12 -10.27 -23.05
C ASP A 61 -7.86 -10.54 -21.57
N ARG A 62 -6.60 -10.72 -21.15
CA ARG A 62 -6.25 -11.19 -19.81
C ARG A 62 -4.89 -10.67 -19.36
N SER A 63 -4.79 -10.33 -18.07
CA SER A 63 -3.49 -10.17 -17.42
C SER A 63 -3.44 -10.94 -16.10
N LEU A 64 -2.29 -11.53 -15.82
CA LEU A 64 -2.03 -12.24 -14.57
C LEU A 64 -0.80 -11.65 -13.89
N LEU A 65 -0.87 -11.50 -12.57
CA LEU A 65 0.23 -11.21 -11.67
C LEU A 65 0.27 -12.28 -10.59
N VAL A 66 1.46 -12.81 -10.31
CA VAL A 66 1.75 -13.61 -9.12
C VAL A 66 3.04 -13.09 -8.50
N GLU A 67 3.01 -12.79 -7.20
CA GLU A 67 4.13 -12.17 -6.49
C GLU A 67 4.28 -12.77 -5.09
N ALA A 68 5.49 -13.19 -4.74
CA ALA A 68 5.92 -13.41 -3.38
C ALA A 68 6.64 -12.14 -2.86
N PHE A 69 6.36 -11.76 -1.63
CA PHE A 69 6.89 -10.51 -1.09
C PHE A 69 7.17 -10.61 0.41
N ARG A 70 8.15 -9.83 0.84
CA ARG A 70 8.38 -9.44 2.23
C ARG A 70 8.51 -7.93 2.24
N GLU A 71 7.60 -7.20 2.88
CA GLU A 71 7.56 -5.73 2.86
C GLU A 71 7.39 -5.15 4.28
N PRO A 72 7.87 -3.94 4.56
CA PRO A 72 7.57 -3.26 5.82
C PRO A 72 6.09 -2.89 5.92
N VAL A 73 5.55 -2.92 7.14
CA VAL A 73 4.24 -2.33 7.44
C VAL A 73 4.46 -0.86 7.82
N THR A 74 3.82 0.08 7.13
CA THR A 74 4.11 1.51 7.26
C THR A 74 2.97 2.33 7.87
N ASP A 75 1.95 1.67 8.42
CA ASP A 75 0.76 2.30 9.04
C ASP A 75 1.11 3.27 10.18
N SER A 76 2.23 3.03 10.87
CA SER A 76 2.71 3.85 11.99
C SER A 76 4.22 3.75 12.13
N VAL A 77 4.82 4.69 12.86
CA VAL A 77 6.26 4.65 13.21
C VAL A 77 6.63 3.34 13.91
N LEU A 78 5.78 2.86 14.84
CA LEU A 78 5.96 1.58 15.53
C LEU A 78 6.01 0.40 14.54
N SER A 79 5.04 0.32 13.63
CA SER A 79 5.00 -0.75 12.63
C SER A 79 6.16 -0.64 11.62
N TRP A 80 6.60 0.56 11.28
CA TRP A 80 7.60 0.78 10.25
C TRP A 80 9.03 0.54 10.72
N ILE A 81 9.42 1.20 11.81
CA ILE A 81 10.82 1.23 12.28
C ILE A 81 10.97 0.84 13.75
N GLY A 82 9.86 0.70 14.47
CA GLY A 82 9.85 0.41 15.91
C GLY A 82 9.89 1.65 16.78
N LEU A 83 9.59 1.46 18.06
CA LEU A 83 9.69 2.47 19.11
C LEU A 83 10.28 1.85 20.38
N ASP A 84 10.95 2.68 21.18
CA ASP A 84 11.32 2.36 22.55
C ASP A 84 10.15 2.60 23.51
N ASP A 85 10.02 1.76 24.53
CA ASP A 85 8.98 1.90 25.54
C ASP A 85 9.50 2.82 26.68
N PRO A 86 8.88 3.98 26.95
CA PRO A 86 9.32 4.85 28.04
C PRO A 86 9.20 4.19 29.42
N GLY A 87 8.31 3.20 29.57
CA GLY A 87 8.03 2.53 30.85
C GLY A 87 8.79 1.22 31.07
N ALA A 88 9.51 0.70 30.06
CA ALA A 88 10.29 -0.52 30.19
C ALA A 88 11.42 -0.57 29.16
N PRO A 89 12.61 -1.10 29.49
CA PRO A 89 13.74 -1.12 28.57
C PRO A 89 13.47 -2.02 27.34
N GLY A 90 13.83 -1.53 26.15
CA GLY A 90 13.87 -2.29 24.90
C GLY A 90 12.85 -1.85 23.85
N ALA A 91 13.35 -1.62 22.63
CA ALA A 91 12.54 -1.34 21.46
C ALA A 91 11.67 -2.53 21.05
N TRP A 92 10.51 -2.25 20.43
CA TRP A 92 9.70 -3.26 19.75
C TRP A 92 9.03 -2.66 18.51
N GLY A 93 8.44 -3.50 17.66
CA GLY A 93 7.82 -3.08 16.40
C GLY A 93 8.61 -3.57 15.19
N ARG A 94 8.80 -2.69 14.19
CA ARG A 94 9.39 -3.02 12.87
C ARG A 94 8.75 -4.27 12.29
N VAL A 95 7.45 -4.18 12.07
CA VAL A 95 6.61 -5.25 11.54
C VAL A 95 6.87 -5.39 10.04
N VAL A 96 7.09 -6.63 9.63
CA VAL A 96 7.18 -7.02 8.24
C VAL A 96 6.04 -7.96 7.89
N ARG A 97 5.56 -7.85 6.66
CA ARG A 97 4.56 -8.73 6.07
C ARG A 97 5.24 -9.63 5.04
N LEU A 98 5.24 -10.93 5.28
CA LEU A 98 5.75 -11.97 4.38
C LEU A 98 4.57 -12.75 3.80
N GLY A 99 4.42 -12.77 2.49
CA GLY A 99 3.28 -13.43 1.88
C GLY A 99 3.33 -13.55 0.37
N VAL A 100 2.19 -13.92 -0.17
CA VAL A 100 1.95 -14.04 -1.61
C VAL A 100 0.72 -13.22 -1.99
N ARG A 101 0.75 -12.64 -3.19
CA ARG A 101 -0.40 -11.97 -3.79
C ARG A 101 -0.54 -12.36 -5.25
N GLY A 102 -1.76 -12.33 -5.73
CA GLY A 102 -2.07 -12.55 -7.12
C GLY A 102 -3.20 -11.66 -7.59
N ALA A 103 -3.18 -11.32 -8.88
CA ALA A 103 -4.26 -10.58 -9.51
C ALA A 103 -4.53 -11.12 -10.93
N LEU A 104 -5.80 -11.31 -11.25
CA LEU A 104 -6.27 -11.70 -12.57
C LEU A 104 -7.20 -10.61 -13.09
N ARG A 105 -6.84 -10.00 -14.21
CA ARG A 105 -7.69 -9.10 -14.99
C ARG A 105 -8.20 -9.85 -16.21
N ARG A 106 -9.49 -9.74 -16.52
CA ARG A 106 -10.07 -10.35 -17.71
C ARG A 106 -11.17 -9.48 -18.31
N ARG A 107 -11.14 -9.32 -19.63
CA ARG A 107 -12.25 -8.72 -20.38
C ARG A 107 -13.44 -9.67 -20.41
N VAL A 108 -14.62 -9.16 -20.11
CA VAL A 108 -15.90 -9.90 -20.12
C VAL A 108 -16.89 -9.22 -21.08
N ALA A 109 -18.13 -9.74 -21.14
CA ALA A 109 -19.17 -9.22 -22.03
C ALA A 109 -19.44 -7.72 -21.79
N GLY A 110 -19.89 -7.01 -22.83
CA GLY A 110 -20.31 -5.61 -22.70
C GLY A 110 -19.17 -4.59 -22.50
N ARG A 111 -17.94 -4.89 -22.94
CA ARG A 111 -16.73 -4.05 -22.76
C ARG A 111 -16.31 -3.85 -21.29
N TRP A 112 -16.82 -4.68 -20.39
CA TRP A 112 -16.36 -4.71 -19.01
C TRP A 112 -15.04 -5.45 -18.89
N THR A 113 -14.23 -5.05 -17.92
CA THR A 113 -13.03 -5.73 -17.49
C THR A 113 -13.17 -5.99 -16.00
N VAL A 114 -13.01 -7.24 -15.59
CA VAL A 114 -13.05 -7.65 -14.19
C VAL A 114 -11.63 -7.91 -13.72
N THR A 115 -11.24 -7.32 -12.60
CA THR A 115 -9.99 -7.67 -11.91
C THR A 115 -10.32 -8.26 -10.56
N ALA A 116 -9.82 -9.47 -10.29
CA ALA A 116 -9.87 -10.11 -9.00
C ALA A 116 -8.46 -10.18 -8.42
N GLY A 117 -8.30 -9.80 -7.16
CA GLY A 117 -7.03 -9.84 -6.44
C GLY A 117 -7.16 -10.62 -5.14
N MET A 118 -6.08 -11.28 -4.72
CA MET A 118 -5.96 -11.83 -3.37
C MET A 118 -4.55 -11.63 -2.81
N ARG A 119 -4.46 -11.61 -1.49
CA ARG A 119 -3.22 -11.57 -0.75
C ARG A 119 -3.36 -12.37 0.54
N ALA A 120 -2.38 -13.20 0.83
CA ALA A 120 -2.28 -13.94 2.08
C ALA A 120 -0.88 -13.74 2.66
N ALA A 121 -0.78 -13.42 3.94
CA ALA A 121 0.51 -13.10 4.54
C ALA A 121 0.58 -13.38 6.04
N ARG A 122 1.80 -13.66 6.50
CA ARG A 122 2.23 -13.69 7.90
C ARG A 122 2.87 -12.35 8.25
N LEU A 123 2.48 -11.77 9.38
CA LEU A 123 3.08 -10.56 9.94
C LEU A 123 3.89 -10.92 11.17
N SER A 124 5.09 -10.35 11.26
CA SER A 124 6.01 -10.55 12.38
C SER A 124 6.84 -9.29 12.61
N GLY A 125 7.26 -9.06 13.85
CA GLY A 125 8.09 -7.92 14.24
C GLY A 125 8.92 -8.25 15.47
N HIS A 126 9.84 -7.37 15.83
CA HIS A 126 10.64 -7.53 17.03
C HIS A 126 9.77 -7.25 18.26
N GLY A 127 9.60 -8.22 19.17
CA GLY A 127 8.73 -8.06 20.34
C GLY A 127 7.26 -7.83 20.00
N VAL A 128 6.80 -8.30 18.83
CA VAL A 128 5.40 -8.19 18.38
C VAL A 128 4.81 -9.59 18.22
N ALA A 129 3.57 -9.77 18.67
CA ALA A 129 2.84 -11.01 18.44
C ALA A 129 2.66 -11.25 16.94
N SER A 130 2.87 -12.49 16.49
CA SER A 130 2.65 -12.83 15.09
C SER A 130 1.17 -12.72 14.71
N ASN A 131 0.89 -12.38 13.46
CA ASN A 131 -0.47 -12.27 12.93
C ASN A 131 -0.54 -12.88 11.52
N ASP A 132 -1.73 -13.22 11.09
CA ASP A 132 -2.00 -13.72 9.74
C ASP A 132 -3.07 -12.85 9.10
N GLU A 133 -2.94 -12.61 7.80
CA GLU A 133 -3.83 -11.76 7.02
C GLU A 133 -4.28 -12.49 5.75
N ILE A 134 -5.57 -12.34 5.43
CA ILE A 134 -6.11 -12.62 4.11
C ILE A 134 -6.89 -11.40 3.63
N ALA A 135 -6.60 -10.95 2.42
CA ALA A 135 -7.31 -9.87 1.74
C ALA A 135 -7.69 -10.29 0.34
N ALA A 136 -8.83 -9.79 -0.14
CA ALA A 136 -9.29 -9.98 -1.51
C ALA A 136 -9.93 -8.70 -2.05
N SER A 137 -9.85 -8.52 -3.36
CA SER A 137 -10.49 -7.42 -4.07
C SER A 137 -11.16 -7.91 -5.33
N LEU A 138 -12.23 -7.21 -5.73
CA LEU A 138 -12.94 -7.43 -6.97
C LEU A 138 -13.35 -6.08 -7.52
N GLU A 139 -12.92 -5.75 -8.74
CA GLU A 139 -13.38 -4.58 -9.48
C GLU A 139 -13.96 -5.01 -10.81
N ALA A 140 -15.00 -4.33 -11.26
CA ALA A 140 -15.51 -4.41 -12.62
C ALA A 140 -15.52 -3.00 -13.20
N GLN A 141 -14.79 -2.78 -14.27
CA GLN A 141 -14.63 -1.45 -14.86
C GLN A 141 -14.94 -1.48 -16.35
N ARG A 142 -15.50 -0.39 -16.87
CA ARG A 142 -15.73 -0.20 -18.30
C ARG A 142 -15.08 1.10 -18.78
N PRO A 143 -14.66 1.19 -20.05
CA PRO A 143 -14.20 2.43 -20.63
C PRO A 143 -15.28 3.51 -20.61
N LEU A 144 -14.87 4.74 -20.31
CA LEU A 144 -15.67 5.95 -20.44
C LEU A 144 -15.28 6.69 -21.74
N PRO A 145 -16.22 7.42 -22.38
CA PRO A 145 -15.89 8.27 -23.52
C PRO A 145 -14.86 9.32 -23.12
N MET A 146 -13.73 9.37 -23.85
CA MET A 146 -12.66 10.34 -23.61
C MET A 146 -12.16 10.93 -24.93
N PRO A 147 -11.64 12.18 -24.93
CA PRO A 147 -10.98 12.76 -26.08
C PRO A 147 -9.79 11.92 -26.56
N ARG A 148 -9.35 12.14 -27.81
CA ARG A 148 -8.16 11.47 -28.36
C ARG A 148 -6.97 11.59 -27.41
N SER A 149 -6.20 10.50 -27.27
CA SER A 149 -5.04 10.34 -26.36
C SER A 149 -5.33 10.27 -24.86
N TRP A 150 -6.60 10.35 -24.43
CA TRP A 150 -7.01 10.11 -23.05
C TRP A 150 -7.78 8.80 -22.94
N TRP A 151 -7.66 8.15 -21.81
CA TRP A 151 -8.42 6.97 -21.46
C TRP A 151 -9.01 7.16 -20.06
N ALA A 152 -10.18 6.59 -19.84
CA ALA A 152 -10.75 6.48 -18.51
C ALA A 152 -11.58 5.21 -18.42
N VAL A 153 -11.56 4.61 -17.24
CA VAL A 153 -12.36 3.45 -16.87
C VAL A 153 -13.01 3.72 -15.51
N ALA A 154 -14.22 3.22 -15.31
CA ALA A 154 -14.89 3.30 -14.02
C ALA A 154 -15.82 2.13 -13.80
N GLY A 155 -16.12 1.85 -12.54
CA GLY A 155 -17.15 0.88 -12.15
C GLY A 155 -17.02 0.45 -10.69
N PRO A 156 -17.83 -0.53 -10.27
CA PRO A 156 -17.86 -0.98 -8.89
C PRO A 156 -16.57 -1.67 -8.48
N GLU A 157 -16.23 -1.49 -7.21
CA GLU A 157 -15.10 -2.12 -6.55
C GLU A 157 -15.54 -2.61 -5.15
N LEU A 158 -15.01 -3.77 -4.77
CA LEU A 158 -15.21 -4.44 -3.51
C LEU A 158 -13.83 -4.82 -2.95
N ARG A 159 -13.58 -4.54 -1.67
CA ARG A 159 -12.40 -4.97 -0.94
C ARG A 159 -12.80 -5.60 0.37
N VAL A 160 -12.23 -6.76 0.67
CA VAL A 160 -12.44 -7.48 1.94
C VAL A 160 -11.11 -7.87 2.53
N MET A 161 -11.01 -7.81 3.85
CA MET A 161 -9.78 -8.16 4.56
C MET A 161 -10.07 -8.68 5.96
N ARG A 162 -9.24 -9.59 6.44
CA ARG A 162 -9.30 -10.16 7.78
C ARG A 162 -7.91 -10.45 8.31
N TYR A 163 -7.70 -10.11 9.58
CA TYR A 163 -6.56 -10.53 10.38
C TYR A 163 -6.95 -11.54 11.45
N ALA A 164 -6.02 -12.41 11.82
CA ALA A 164 -6.20 -13.37 12.90
C ALA A 164 -6.30 -12.70 14.28
N ARG A 165 -5.57 -11.61 14.50
CA ARG A 165 -5.50 -10.87 15.78
C ARG A 165 -5.62 -9.37 15.58
N ASN A 166 -6.20 -8.68 16.56
CA ASN A 166 -6.22 -7.22 16.61
C ASN A 166 -4.94 -6.76 17.30
N LEU A 167 -3.97 -6.30 16.51
CA LEU A 167 -2.65 -5.82 16.97
C LEU A 167 -2.45 -4.32 16.67
N GLY A 168 -3.55 -3.58 16.57
CA GLY A 168 -3.55 -2.16 16.20
C GLY A 168 -3.37 -1.19 17.37
N ARG A 169 -2.87 -1.66 18.53
CA ARG A 169 -2.58 -0.79 19.69
C ARG A 169 -1.07 -0.53 19.79
N PHE A 170 -0.69 0.32 20.73
CA PHE A 170 0.70 0.77 20.94
C PHE A 170 1.29 0.27 22.27
N THR A 171 0.69 -0.75 22.87
CA THR A 171 1.24 -1.43 24.05
C THR A 171 2.17 -2.56 23.61
N ARG A 172 3.07 -3.01 24.49
CA ARG A 172 4.03 -4.08 24.17
C ARG A 172 3.34 -5.32 23.62
N GLY A 173 3.96 -5.92 22.60
CA GLY A 173 3.39 -7.07 21.88
C GLY A 173 2.42 -6.70 20.77
N HIS A 174 1.87 -5.47 20.74
CA HIS A 174 1.16 -4.95 19.57
C HIS A 174 2.12 -4.37 18.54
N GLY A 175 1.65 -4.28 17.30
CA GLY A 175 2.44 -3.75 16.18
C GLY A 175 2.02 -2.35 15.72
N GLY A 176 0.94 -1.77 16.26
CA GLY A 176 0.48 -0.44 15.88
C GLY A 176 0.02 -0.32 14.43
N TYR A 177 -0.55 -1.37 13.85
CA TYR A 177 -1.04 -1.38 12.46
C TYR A 177 -2.50 -1.83 12.36
N PHE A 178 -3.21 -1.37 11.33
CA PHE A 178 -4.63 -1.64 11.17
C PHE A 178 -4.88 -3.13 10.87
N SER A 179 -5.44 -3.85 11.85
CA SER A 179 -5.60 -5.31 11.81
C SER A 179 -7.02 -5.78 12.23
N PRO A 180 -8.05 -5.38 11.49
CA PRO A 180 -9.43 -5.76 11.81
C PRO A 180 -9.70 -7.25 11.57
N GLN A 181 -10.59 -7.82 12.36
CA GLN A 181 -11.06 -9.21 12.18
C GLN A 181 -12.04 -9.31 11.01
N ARG A 182 -12.69 -8.19 10.66
CA ARG A 182 -13.51 -8.05 9.45
C ARG A 182 -13.36 -6.64 8.92
N TYR A 183 -13.03 -6.51 7.64
CA TYR A 183 -13.04 -5.27 6.89
C TYR A 183 -13.78 -5.50 5.58
N LEU A 184 -14.63 -4.54 5.25
CA LEU A 184 -15.37 -4.46 4.00
C LEU A 184 -15.30 -3.02 3.51
N TRP A 185 -14.96 -2.84 2.24
CA TRP A 185 -15.16 -1.59 1.52
C TRP A 185 -15.89 -1.90 0.22
N ALA A 186 -16.91 -1.11 -0.11
CA ALA A 186 -17.65 -1.22 -1.35
C ALA A 186 -17.93 0.16 -1.91
N GLY A 187 -17.74 0.35 -3.21
CA GLY A 187 -17.89 1.65 -3.83
C GLY A 187 -17.66 1.65 -5.33
N ILE A 188 -17.40 2.82 -5.87
CA ILE A 188 -17.06 3.04 -7.27
C ILE A 188 -15.61 3.53 -7.34
N GLY A 189 -14.83 2.87 -8.19
CA GLY A 189 -13.48 3.30 -8.57
C GLY A 189 -13.46 3.85 -9.99
N ALA A 190 -12.60 4.82 -10.23
CA ALA A 190 -12.32 5.37 -11.54
C ALA A 190 -10.80 5.54 -11.72
N SER A 191 -10.30 5.19 -12.89
CA SER A 191 -8.93 5.47 -13.30
C SER A 191 -8.96 6.22 -14.62
N ALA A 192 -8.17 7.28 -14.73
CA ALA A 192 -8.01 8.05 -15.95
C ALA A 192 -6.55 8.35 -16.21
N GLY A 193 -6.20 8.58 -17.46
CA GLY A 193 -4.85 8.96 -17.80
C GLY A 193 -4.68 9.34 -19.24
N ARG A 194 -3.48 9.78 -19.54
CA ARG A 194 -3.05 10.07 -20.90
C ARG A 194 -2.29 8.87 -21.44
N ALA A 195 -2.55 8.51 -22.69
CA ALA A 195 -1.75 7.53 -23.41
C ALA A 195 -0.27 7.96 -23.43
N PRO A 196 0.68 7.01 -23.48
CA PRO A 196 2.10 7.32 -23.55
C PRO A 196 2.39 8.33 -24.66
N GLY A 197 3.28 9.29 -24.38
CA GLY A 197 3.58 10.37 -25.31
C GLY A 197 4.98 10.93 -25.12
N PRO A 198 5.43 11.82 -26.01
CA PRO A 198 6.81 12.28 -26.00
C PRO A 198 7.17 13.03 -24.71
N ARG A 199 6.27 13.88 -24.19
CA ARG A 199 6.61 14.80 -23.11
C ARG A 199 6.00 14.48 -21.76
N LEU A 200 4.79 13.93 -21.72
CA LEU A 200 3.99 13.86 -20.51
C LEU A 200 3.16 12.58 -20.47
N VAL A 201 3.27 11.85 -19.35
CA VAL A 201 2.33 10.81 -18.93
C VAL A 201 1.70 11.25 -17.62
N VAL A 202 0.37 11.12 -17.54
CA VAL A 202 -0.42 11.41 -16.34
C VAL A 202 -1.36 10.24 -16.09
N GLN A 203 -1.51 9.89 -14.82
CA GLN A 203 -2.49 8.94 -14.34
C GLN A 203 -3.15 9.50 -13.08
N ALA A 204 -4.47 9.36 -13.00
CA ALA A 204 -5.25 9.64 -11.81
C ALA A 204 -6.11 8.43 -11.46
N ARG A 205 -6.23 8.14 -10.17
CA ARG A 205 -7.16 7.15 -9.63
C ARG A 205 -7.98 7.80 -8.54
N ALA A 206 -9.27 7.53 -8.55
CA ALA A 206 -10.17 7.98 -7.50
C ALA A 206 -11.12 6.84 -7.14
N ALA A 207 -11.49 6.74 -5.86
CA ALA A 207 -12.52 5.83 -5.41
C ALA A 207 -13.35 6.50 -4.32
N LEU A 208 -14.66 6.24 -4.33
CA LEU A 208 -15.60 6.72 -3.33
C LEU A 208 -16.53 5.56 -2.97
N GLY A 209 -16.78 5.38 -1.68
CA GLY A 209 -17.57 4.26 -1.22
C GLY A 209 -17.88 4.30 0.26
N TRP A 210 -18.37 3.18 0.74
CA TRP A 210 -18.64 2.93 2.14
C TRP A 210 -17.71 1.84 2.65
N GLU A 211 -17.21 2.02 3.86
CA GLU A 211 -16.43 1.00 4.54
C GLU A 211 -17.03 0.65 5.90
N ALA A 212 -16.80 -0.59 6.32
CA ALA A 212 -17.17 -1.09 7.62
C ALA A 212 -16.09 -2.04 8.13
N HIS A 213 -15.72 -1.90 9.39
CA HIS A 213 -14.75 -2.77 10.02
C HIS A 213 -15.08 -3.08 11.47
N ARG A 214 -14.72 -4.31 11.88
CA ARG A 214 -14.85 -4.81 13.24
C ARG A 214 -13.48 -5.22 13.76
N GLN A 215 -13.12 -4.66 14.90
CA GLN A 215 -11.97 -5.02 15.70
C GLN A 215 -12.48 -5.74 16.97
N GLU A 216 -12.03 -6.96 17.20
CA GLU A 216 -12.31 -7.71 18.42
C GLU A 216 -11.48 -7.18 19.59
N ALA A 217 -11.88 -7.56 20.81
CA ALA A 217 -11.12 -7.24 22.00
C ALA A 217 -9.73 -7.88 21.91
N SER A 218 -8.72 -7.19 22.43
CA SER A 218 -7.33 -7.67 22.39
C SER A 218 -6.67 -7.50 23.75
N PRO A 219 -5.81 -8.44 24.20
CA PRO A 219 -5.04 -8.25 25.42
C PRO A 219 -4.21 -6.96 25.37
N PHE A 220 -4.05 -6.32 26.53
CA PHE A 220 -3.16 -5.17 26.67
C PHE A 220 -1.70 -5.56 26.36
N LEU A 221 -1.31 -6.79 26.73
CA LEU A 221 0.00 -7.38 26.47
C LEU A 221 -0.16 -8.71 25.70
N PRO A 222 -0.22 -8.72 24.36
CA PRO A 222 -0.50 -9.93 23.56
C PRO A 222 0.51 -11.06 23.72
N LEU A 223 1.75 -10.76 24.16
CA LEU A 223 2.80 -11.75 24.40
C LEU A 223 2.84 -12.27 25.84
N ALA A 224 2.23 -11.54 26.78
CA ALA A 224 2.15 -11.92 28.19
C ALA A 224 0.84 -11.38 28.79
N PRO A 225 -0.32 -12.00 28.47
CA PRO A 225 -1.62 -11.48 28.91
C PRO A 225 -1.75 -11.44 30.43
N ASP A 226 -2.22 -10.32 30.96
CA ASP A 226 -2.39 -10.06 32.40
C ASP A 226 -3.87 -9.85 32.79
N GLY A 227 -4.79 -10.26 31.92
CA GLY A 227 -6.24 -10.07 32.09
C GLY A 227 -6.77 -8.71 31.66
N ARG A 228 -5.92 -7.69 31.44
CA ARG A 228 -6.36 -6.40 30.91
C ARG A 228 -6.63 -6.51 29.40
N MET A 229 -7.72 -5.89 28.95
CA MET A 229 -8.18 -5.96 27.57
C MET A 229 -8.46 -4.57 27.00
N HIS A 230 -8.07 -4.36 25.74
CA HIS A 230 -8.65 -3.32 24.91
C HIS A 230 -10.03 -3.78 24.43
N PRO A 231 -11.05 -2.91 24.48
CA PRO A 231 -12.39 -3.28 24.06
C PRO A 231 -12.47 -3.52 22.55
N ALA A 232 -13.43 -4.36 22.17
CA ALA A 232 -13.86 -4.51 20.78
C ALA A 232 -14.51 -3.21 20.27
N GLY A 233 -14.54 -3.04 18.96
CA GLY A 233 -15.16 -1.89 18.31
C GLY A 233 -15.64 -2.21 16.89
N VAL A 234 -16.72 -1.56 16.49
CA VAL A 234 -17.23 -1.57 15.11
C VAL A 234 -17.28 -0.12 14.64
N ARG A 235 -16.82 0.13 13.42
CA ARG A 235 -16.97 1.43 12.76
C ARG A 235 -17.36 1.25 11.32
N SER A 236 -18.10 2.21 10.80
CA SER A 236 -18.44 2.30 9.39
C SER A 236 -18.63 3.75 8.99
N GLY A 237 -18.41 4.06 7.72
CA GLY A 237 -18.63 5.40 7.20
C GLY A 237 -18.25 5.53 5.74
N ALA A 238 -18.44 6.73 5.21
CA ALA A 238 -17.95 7.06 3.88
C ALA A 238 -16.41 7.09 3.87
N ALA A 239 -15.85 6.61 2.77
CA ALA A 239 -14.42 6.61 2.52
C ALA A 239 -14.12 7.00 1.08
N GLY A 240 -12.98 7.64 0.88
CA GLY A 240 -12.57 8.13 -0.44
C GLY A 240 -11.06 8.16 -0.59
N THR A 241 -10.61 7.97 -1.81
CA THR A 241 -9.19 8.07 -2.18
C THR A 241 -9.05 8.85 -3.48
N LEU A 242 -7.99 9.64 -3.58
CA LEU A 242 -7.54 10.30 -4.79
C LEU A 242 -6.02 10.17 -4.90
N GLU A 243 -5.53 9.66 -6.01
CA GLU A 243 -4.12 9.57 -6.36
C GLU A 243 -3.92 10.23 -7.73
N VAL A 244 -2.94 11.12 -7.84
CA VAL A 244 -2.55 11.74 -9.11
C VAL A 244 -1.04 11.61 -9.26
N ARG A 245 -0.60 11.11 -10.42
CA ARG A 245 0.80 10.89 -10.76
C ARG A 245 1.08 11.47 -12.13
N ALA A 246 2.21 12.15 -12.26
CA ALA A 246 2.67 12.71 -13.51
C ALA A 246 4.17 12.52 -13.67
N VAL A 247 4.60 12.32 -14.90
CA VAL A 247 6.02 12.38 -15.28
C VAL A 247 6.18 13.20 -16.55
N TRP A 248 7.05 14.20 -16.47
CA TRP A 248 7.38 15.11 -17.56
C TRP A 248 8.85 14.92 -17.96
N ARG A 249 9.09 14.66 -19.24
CA ARG A 249 10.42 14.80 -19.87
C ARG A 249 10.85 16.28 -19.99
N LEU A 250 11.67 16.76 -19.06
CA LEU A 250 12.22 18.12 -19.09
C LEU A 250 13.20 18.33 -20.26
N ALA A 251 14.10 17.36 -20.45
CA ALA A 251 15.11 17.35 -21.51
C ALA A 251 15.38 15.90 -21.96
N GLY A 252 16.26 15.68 -22.95
CA GLY A 252 16.55 14.35 -23.47
C GLY A 252 16.98 13.32 -22.41
N ARG A 253 17.59 13.77 -21.30
CA ARG A 253 18.08 12.91 -20.20
C ARG A 253 17.45 13.18 -18.84
N TRP A 254 16.57 14.17 -18.74
CA TRP A 254 15.99 14.62 -17.47
C TRP A 254 14.48 14.42 -17.45
N GLN A 255 13.98 13.82 -16.38
CA GLN A 255 12.55 13.65 -16.12
C GLN A 255 12.21 14.24 -14.75
N LEU A 256 11.06 14.90 -14.66
CA LEU A 256 10.45 15.36 -13.42
C LEU A 256 9.20 14.54 -13.16
N GLY A 257 9.16 13.81 -12.06
CA GLY A 257 7.99 13.11 -11.55
C GLY A 257 7.35 13.89 -10.42
N ALA A 258 6.03 13.91 -10.38
CA ALA A 258 5.25 14.34 -9.23
C ALA A 258 4.14 13.33 -8.92
N ALA A 259 3.90 13.07 -7.65
CA ALA A 259 2.75 12.32 -7.17
C ALA A 259 2.10 13.05 -6.00
N ALA A 260 0.78 12.96 -5.90
CA ALA A 260 0.02 13.37 -4.74
C ALA A 260 -1.05 12.33 -4.46
N ALA A 261 -1.30 12.08 -3.17
CA ALA A 261 -2.34 11.19 -2.74
C ALA A 261 -3.11 11.80 -1.56
N TRP A 262 -4.40 11.52 -1.52
CA TRP A 262 -5.32 11.89 -0.46
C TRP A 262 -6.23 10.70 -0.18
N ARG A 263 -6.43 10.41 1.10
CA ARG A 263 -7.30 9.33 1.58
C ARG A 263 -8.11 9.82 2.76
N ARG A 264 -9.41 9.52 2.77
CA ARG A 264 -10.29 9.73 3.91
C ARG A 264 -11.02 8.44 4.27
N SER A 265 -11.04 8.13 5.55
CA SER A 265 -11.62 6.93 6.15
C SER A 265 -12.28 7.33 7.47
N GLY A 266 -13.61 7.51 7.46
CA GLY A 266 -14.33 8.10 8.60
C GLY A 266 -13.80 9.51 8.96
N ASP A 267 -13.30 9.65 10.18
CA ASP A 267 -12.72 10.90 10.72
C ASP A 267 -11.23 11.07 10.41
N TRP A 268 -10.57 10.03 9.89
CA TRP A 268 -9.15 10.06 9.57
C TRP A 268 -8.92 10.52 8.13
N THR A 269 -7.97 11.44 7.95
CA THR A 269 -7.52 11.91 6.64
C THR A 269 -6.01 11.82 6.58
N GLU A 270 -5.51 11.25 5.50
CA GLU A 270 -4.09 11.18 5.18
C GLU A 270 -3.85 11.81 3.81
N GLN A 271 -2.75 12.53 3.69
CA GLN A 271 -2.35 13.20 2.47
C GLN A 271 -0.84 13.22 2.36
N GLY A 272 -0.32 13.16 1.15
CA GLY A 272 1.11 13.24 0.90
C GLY A 272 1.40 13.67 -0.53
N ALA A 273 2.61 14.17 -0.74
CA ALA A 273 3.14 14.44 -2.07
C ALA A 273 4.58 13.92 -2.20
N THR A 274 4.97 13.59 -3.43
CA THR A 274 6.33 13.18 -3.77
C THR A 274 6.77 13.93 -5.02
N LEU A 275 7.99 14.45 -4.99
CA LEU A 275 8.68 15.01 -6.16
C LEU A 275 9.89 14.15 -6.46
N THR A 276 10.13 13.86 -7.74
CA THR A 276 11.26 13.02 -8.18
C THR A 276 11.97 13.68 -9.34
N LEU A 277 13.28 13.86 -9.23
CA LEU A 277 14.13 14.24 -10.35
C LEU A 277 14.92 13.00 -10.80
N ARG A 278 14.79 12.62 -12.07
CA ARG A 278 15.46 11.44 -12.63
C ARG A 278 16.38 11.83 -13.78
N TYR A 279 17.64 11.41 -13.68
CA TYR A 279 18.60 11.42 -14.77
C TYR A 279 18.65 10.05 -15.44
N VAL A 280 18.56 10.00 -16.76
CA VAL A 280 18.64 8.77 -17.56
C VAL A 280 19.91 8.82 -18.41
N LEU A 281 20.75 7.79 -18.30
CA LEU A 281 22.04 7.72 -19.00
C LEU A 281 21.88 7.74 -20.53
N GLY A 282 20.85 7.03 -21.03
CA GLY A 282 20.44 7.08 -22.44
C GLY A 282 19.42 8.19 -22.68
N ALA A 283 19.60 8.97 -23.76
CA ALA A 283 18.60 9.94 -24.17
C ALA A 283 17.29 9.24 -24.53
N ARG A 284 16.16 9.74 -24.01
CA ARG A 284 14.83 9.18 -24.28
C ARG A 284 14.00 10.10 -25.16
N ALA A 285 13.33 9.52 -26.14
CA ALA A 285 12.39 10.23 -27.01
C ALA A 285 10.99 10.39 -26.38
N ALA A 286 10.67 9.64 -25.32
CA ALA A 286 9.38 9.62 -24.68
C ALA A 286 9.45 9.29 -23.17
N VAL A 287 8.32 9.49 -22.50
CA VAL A 287 8.05 9.02 -21.13
C VAL A 287 6.96 7.97 -21.16
N PHE A 288 7.03 7.02 -20.24
CA PHE A 288 6.13 5.86 -20.19
C PHE A 288 5.44 5.73 -18.83
N PRO A 289 4.34 4.97 -18.72
CA PRO A 289 3.65 4.77 -17.44
C PRO A 289 4.53 4.19 -16.32
N PHE A 290 5.52 3.36 -16.65
CA PHE A 290 6.47 2.85 -15.65
C PHE A 290 7.45 3.92 -15.14
N ASP A 291 7.52 5.10 -15.78
CA ASP A 291 8.33 6.22 -15.31
C ASP A 291 7.63 7.04 -14.21
N LEU A 292 6.32 6.84 -13.98
CA LEU A 292 5.55 7.55 -12.97
C LEU A 292 6.11 7.30 -11.56
N PRO A 293 6.33 8.35 -10.74
CA PRO A 293 6.84 8.18 -9.37
C PRO A 293 5.83 7.46 -8.49
N ASP A 294 6.28 6.78 -7.44
CA ASP A 294 5.39 6.17 -6.46
C ASP A 294 4.55 7.24 -5.73
N ALA A 295 3.31 6.91 -5.40
CA ALA A 295 2.48 7.76 -4.56
C ALA A 295 2.86 7.56 -3.08
N PRO A 296 2.75 8.61 -2.24
CA PRO A 296 3.21 8.57 -0.85
C PRO A 296 2.24 7.90 0.14
N LEU A 297 1.06 7.44 -0.30
CA LEU A 297 0.02 6.78 0.50
C LEU A 297 -0.39 5.44 -0.11
#